data_AF-A0A7L5DYX2-F1
#
_entry.id   AF-A0A7L5DYX2-F1
#
_cell.length_a   1.000
_cell.length_b   1.000
_cell.length_c   1.000
_cell.angle_alpha   90.00
_cell.angle_beta   90.00
_cell.angle_gamma   90.00
#
_symmetry.space_group_name_H-M   'P 1'
#
loop_
_entity.id
_entity.type
_entity.pdbx_description
1 polymer ?
#
loop_
_entity_poly.entity_id
_entity_poly.type
_entity_poly.pdbx_seq_one_letter_code
_entity_poly.pdbx_strand_id
1 'polypeptide(L)' 'MKNGLFEYGDRVVIDATDEKGTVNTNQLKDGDLVEVELESGEVKQFNEDDLAYDEDFQPDTGE' A
#
# COMPACT_ATOMS: atom_id res chain seq x y z
N MET A 1 12.27 10.91 -1.74
CA MET A 1 11.51 9.88 -1.01
C MET A 1 10.18 10.52 -0.67
N LYS A 2 9.06 9.99 -1.17
CA LYS A 2 7.74 10.51 -0.83
C LYS A 2 7.58 10.36 0.69
N ASN A 3 7.74 11.45 1.44
CA ASN A 3 7.28 11.55 2.83
C ASN A 3 5.76 11.79 2.77
N GLY A 4 5.05 10.85 2.16
CA GLY A 4 3.64 10.94 1.88
C GLY A 4 3.00 9.72 2.52
N LEU A 5 2.02 9.98 3.38
CA LEU A 5 1.18 8.96 3.96
C LEU A 5 0.60 8.07 2.86
N PHE A 6 0.37 6.79 3.16
CA PHE A 6 -0.31 5.89 2.23
C PHE A 6 -1.76 6.35 2.00
N GLU A 7 -2.14 6.53 0.74
CA GLU A 7 -3.46 6.99 0.34
C GLU A 7 -4.31 5.83 -0.18
N TYR A 8 -5.62 5.90 0.00
CA TYR A 8 -6.57 4.93 -0.55
C TYR A 8 -6.35 4.75 -2.06
N GLY A 9 -6.21 3.49 -2.47
CA GLY A 9 -5.94 3.13 -3.86
C GLY A 9 -4.46 3.01 -4.20
N ASP A 10 -3.54 3.43 -3.32
CA ASP A 10 -2.11 3.21 -3.54
C ASP A 10 -1.80 1.72 -3.62
N ARG A 11 -0.90 1.38 -4.54
CA ARG A 11 -0.43 0.01 -4.73
C ARG A 11 0.84 -0.21 -3.93
N VAL A 12 0.82 -1.25 -3.11
CA VAL A 12 1.90 -1.57 -2.18
C VAL A 12 2.29 -3.03 -2.25
N VAL A 13 3.54 -3.30 -1.87
CA VAL A 13 4.12 -4.62 -1.70
C VAL A 13 4.47 -4.79 -0.23
N ILE A 14 4.11 -5.94 0.33
CA ILE A 14 4.41 -6.30 1.71
C ILE A 14 5.82 -6.93 1.73
N ASP A 15 6.78 -6.26 2.36
CA ASP A 15 8.20 -6.69 2.36
C ASP A 15 8.39 -8.10 2.96
N ALA A 16 7.57 -8.48 3.93
CA ALA A 16 7.68 -9.77 4.60
C ALA A 16 7.30 -10.97 3.72
N THR A 17 6.45 -10.78 2.72
CA THR A 17 5.84 -11.87 1.93
C THR A 17 5.92 -11.67 0.42
N ASP A 18 6.43 -10.53 -0.05
CA ASP A 18 6.38 -10.08 -1.45
C ASP A 18 4.94 -10.10 -2.03
N GLU A 19 3.92 -10.07 -1.16
CA GLU A 19 2.53 -10.05 -1.58
C GLU A 19 2.12 -8.63 -1.96
N LYS A 20 1.30 -8.48 -3.00
CA LYS A 20 0.81 -7.18 -3.44
C LYS A 20 -0.55 -6.88 -2.85
N GLY A 21 -0.83 -5.60 -2.67
CA GLY A 21 -2.12 -5.13 -2.16
C GLY A 21 -2.45 -3.70 -2.58
N THR A 22 -3.66 -3.31 -2.23
CA THR A 22 -4.17 -1.93 -2.33
C THR A 22 -4.33 -1.37 -0.94
N VAL A 23 -3.91 -0.13 -0.73
CA VAL A 23 -4.32 0.60 0.46
C VAL A 23 -5.84 0.78 0.44
N ASN A 24 -6.52 0.24 1.45
CA ASN A 24 -7.97 0.24 1.59
C ASN A 24 -8.49 1.44 2.39
N THR A 25 -7.63 2.11 3.16
CA THR A 25 -7.96 3.33 3.91
C THR A 25 -6.77 4.30 3.93
N ASN A 26 -7.04 5.60 3.81
CA ASN A 26 -6.01 6.64 3.95
C ASN A 26 -5.32 6.56 5.33
N GLN A 27 -4.00 6.49 5.33
CA GLN A 27 -3.21 6.65 6.54
C GLN A 27 -3.35 8.11 7.03
N LEU A 28 -3.65 8.27 8.33
CA LEU A 28 -3.96 9.59 8.89
C LEU A 28 -2.72 10.34 9.39
N LYS A 29 -1.70 9.61 9.83
CA LYS A 29 -0.43 10.13 10.34
C LYS A 29 0.66 9.06 10.20
N ASP A 30 1.89 9.54 10.19
CA ASP A 30 3.10 8.73 10.19
C ASP A 30 3.15 7.86 11.46
N GLY A 31 3.50 6.60 11.29
CA GLY A 31 3.50 5.53 12.28
C GLY A 31 2.14 4.87 12.54
N ASP A 32 1.04 5.33 11.92
CA ASP A 32 -0.21 4.56 11.96
C ASP A 32 -0.11 3.32 11.07
N LEU A 33 -0.81 2.26 11.49
CA LEU A 33 -0.99 1.07 10.67
C LEU A 33 -1.78 1.42 9.39
N VAL A 34 -1.30 0.88 8.28
CA VAL A 34 -1.91 1.03 6.96
C VAL A 34 -2.80 -0.18 6.70
N GLU A 35 -4.06 0.06 6.37
CA GLU A 35 -4.97 -1.00 5.99
C GLU A 35 -4.81 -1.32 4.51
N VAL A 36 -4.50 -2.57 4.20
CA VAL A 36 -4.23 -3.06 2.85
C VAL A 36 -5.16 -4.23 2.54
N GLU A 37 -5.88 -4.12 1.42
CA GLU A 37 -6.59 -5.22 0.76
C GLU A 37 -5.61 -5.96 -0.16
N LEU A 38 -5.27 -7.19 0.22
CA LEU A 38 -4.37 -8.07 -0.51
C LEU A 38 -5.04 -8.59 -1.78
N GLU A 39 -4.26 -9.00 -2.79
CA GLU A 39 -4.81 -9.62 -4.01
C GLU A 39 -5.62 -10.91 -3.73
N SER A 40 -5.32 -11.58 -2.62
CA SER A 40 -6.08 -12.71 -2.09
C SER A 40 -7.51 -12.35 -1.66
N GLY A 41 -7.85 -11.06 -1.56
CA GLY A 41 -9.13 -10.54 -1.06
C GLY A 41 -9.21 -10.43 0.46
N GLU A 42 -8.12 -10.71 1.17
CA GLU A 42 -8.01 -10.49 2.61
C GLU A 42 -7.64 -9.04 2.91
N VAL A 43 -8.29 -8.44 3.91
CA VAL A 43 -7.91 -7.10 4.41
C VAL A 43 -7.09 -7.27 5.69
N LYS A 44 -5.88 -6.71 5.70
CA LYS A 44 -4.95 -6.76 6.83
C LYS A 44 -4.33 -5.39 7.08
N GLN A 45 -3.77 -5.20 8.27
CA GLN A 45 -3.10 -3.96 8.66
C GLN A 45 -1.60 -4.22 8.81
N PHE A 46 -0.78 -3.32 8.26
CA PHE A 46 0.68 -3.41 8.25
C PHE A 46 1.30 -2.11 8.77
N ASN A 47 2.52 -2.15 9.31
CA ASN A 47 3.25 -0.91 9.56
C ASN A 47 3.70 -0.33 8.23
N GLU A 48 3.83 0.99 8.17
CA GLU A 48 4.39 1.64 6.98
C GLU A 48 5.81 1.17 6.65
N ASP A 49 6.63 0.84 7.66
CA ASP A 49 7.98 0.30 7.46
C ASP A 49 8.00 -1.12 6.84
N ASP A 50 6.87 -1.83 6.87
CA ASP A 50 6.69 -3.16 6.27
C ASP A 50 6.12 -3.08 4.83
N LEU A 51 5.87 -1.86 4.33
CA LEU A 51 5.25 -1.61 3.04
C LEU A 51 6.18 -0.81 2.11
N ALA A 52 6.32 -1.30 0.89
CA ALA A 52 6.92 -0.55 -0.20
C ALA A 52 5.84 -0.16 -1.22
N TYR A 53 5.98 0.99 -1.87
CA TYR A 53 5.17 1.29 -3.05
C TYR A 53 5.54 0.33 -4.18
N ASP A 54 4.54 -0.22 -4.87
CA ASP A 54 4.77 -1.03 -6.08
C ASP A 54 5.17 -0.07 -7.22
N GLU A 55 6.47 0.24 -7.34
CA GLU A 55 6.97 1.18 -8.37
C GLU A 55 6.78 0.64 -9.80
N ASP A 56 6.63 -0.68 -9.95
CA ASP A 56 6.26 -1.35 -11.20
C ASP A 56 4.77 -1.18 -11.54
N PHE A 57 3.92 -0.74 -10.59
CA PHE A 57 2.53 -0.40 -10.87
C PHE A 57 2.48 0.92 -11.64
N GLN A 58 2.47 0.81 -12.96
CA GLN A 58 2.05 1.89 -13.83
C GLN A 58 0.52 1.86 -13.87
N PRO A 59 -0.20 2.79 -13.22
CA PRO A 59 -1.61 2.94 -13.52
C PRO A 59 -1.70 3.19 -15.02
N ASP A 60 -2.53 2.42 -15.72
CA ASP A 60 -2.83 2.61 -17.13
C ASP A 60 -3.45 4.02 -17.25
N THR A 61 -2.61 5.05 -17.38
CA THR A 61 -3.02 6.40 -17.72
C THR A 61 -3.36 6.33 -19.18
N GLY A 62 -4.51 5.74 -19.50
CA GLY A 62 -5.01 5.61 -20.85
C GLY A 62 -4.96 6.98 -21.53
N GLU A 63 -4.07 7.09 -22.52
CA GLU A 63 -4.04 8.20 -23.47
C GLU A 63 -5.32 8.26 -24.31
#